data_AF-A0A1C7YZ33-F1
#
_entry.id   AF-A0A1C7YZ33-F1
#
_cell.length_a   1.000
_cell.length_b   1.000
_cell.length_c   1.000
_cell.angle_alpha   90.00
_cell.angle_beta   90.00
_cell.angle_gamma   90.00
#
_symmetry.space_group_name_H-M   'P 1'
#
loop_
_entity.id
_entity.type
_entity.pdbx_description
1 polymer ?
#
loop_
_entity_poly.entity_id
_entity_poly.type
_entity_poly.pdbx_seq_one_letter_code
_entity_poly.pdbx_strand_id
1 'polypeptide(L)' 'MLPGSGADISAPFVVRKMATLRDRSELHILETLAKTKGNVSKAAQILGVSRNTLYRVLKKHD' A
#
# COMPACT_ATOMS: atom_id res chain seq x y z
N MET A 1 17.28 -41.49 -29.44
CA MET A 1 17.38 -40.09 -29.92
C MET A 1 15.98 -39.49 -29.84
N LEU A 2 15.71 -38.55 -28.92
CA LEU A 2 14.41 -37.87 -28.83
C LEU A 2 14.62 -36.36 -28.63
N PRO A 3 14.20 -35.50 -29.57
CA PRO A 3 13.82 -34.12 -29.28
C PRO A 3 12.29 -34.02 -29.31
N GLY A 4 11.58 -33.22 -28.52
CA GLY A 4 11.91 -32.23 -27.53
C GLY A 4 10.55 -31.72 -27.03
N SER A 5 10.38 -31.68 -25.72
CA SER A 5 9.18 -31.20 -25.02
C SER A 5 9.04 -29.69 -25.21
N GLY A 6 8.07 -29.25 -26.00
CA GLY A 6 7.68 -27.85 -26.14
C GLY A 6 6.32 -27.62 -25.50
N ALA A 7 6.25 -27.66 -24.16
CA ALA A 7 5.11 -27.10 -23.45
C ALA A 7 5.32 -25.58 -23.41
N ASP A 8 4.48 -24.88 -24.17
CA ASP A 8 4.39 -23.44 -24.25
C ASP A 8 3.97 -22.86 -22.89
N ILE A 9 4.95 -22.42 -22.11
CA ILE A 9 4.69 -21.59 -20.92
C ILE A 9 4.41 -20.15 -21.36
N SER A 10 3.31 -19.94 -22.08
CA SER A 10 2.81 -18.60 -22.48
C SER A 10 1.67 -18.17 -21.57
N ALA A 11 1.95 -18.06 -20.27
CA ALA A 11 1.11 -17.27 -19.38
C ALA A 11 1.88 -16.01 -19.03
N PRO A 12 1.34 -14.79 -19.26
CA PRO A 12 2.01 -13.57 -18.84
C PRO A 12 2.21 -13.64 -17.33
N PHE A 13 3.48 -13.65 -16.90
CA PHE A 13 3.83 -13.52 -15.50
C PHE A 13 3.33 -12.14 -15.04
N VAL A 14 2.12 -12.10 -14.47
CA VAL A 14 1.56 -10.88 -13.89
C VAL A 14 2.45 -10.55 -12.71
N VAL A 15 3.38 -9.63 -12.93
CA VAL A 15 4.30 -9.13 -11.90
C VAL A 15 3.44 -8.55 -10.79
N ARG A 16 3.21 -9.35 -9.74
CA ARG A 16 2.47 -8.92 -8.57
C ARG A 16 3.32 -7.85 -7.91
N LYS A 17 2.99 -6.58 -8.12
CA LYS A 17 3.68 -5.44 -7.49
C LYS A 17 3.65 -5.69 -5.98
N MET A 18 4.81 -6.05 -5.43
CA MET A 18 4.92 -6.33 -4.00
C MET A 18 4.71 -5.00 -3.29
N ALA A 19 3.55 -4.84 -2.65
CA ALA A 19 3.23 -3.64 -1.90
C ALA A 19 4.37 -3.38 -0.91
N THR A 20 5.02 -2.24 -1.06
CA THR A 20 6.13 -1.84 -0.21
C THR A 20 5.61 -1.58 1.20
N LEU A 21 6.51 -1.56 2.19
CA LEU A 21 6.12 -1.15 3.55
C LEU A 21 5.50 0.25 3.57
N ARG A 22 5.94 1.11 2.65
CA ARG A 22 5.38 2.44 2.46
C ARG A 22 3.93 2.36 1.96
N ASP A 23 3.64 1.57 0.94
CA ASP A 23 2.27 1.40 0.42
C ASP A 23 1.31 0.88 1.50
N ARG A 24 1.75 -0.08 2.31
CA ARG A 24 0.95 -0.58 3.45
C ARG A 24 0.71 0.46 4.52
N SER A 25 1.71 1.28 4.83
CA SER A 25 1.56 2.37 5.81
C SER A 25 0.57 3.43 5.34
N GLU A 26 0.57 3.73 4.04
CA GLU A 26 -0.34 4.69 3.42
C GLU A 26 -1.79 4.19 3.43
N LEU A 27 -2.01 2.93 3.05
CA LEU A 27 -3.34 2.31 3.14
C LEU A 27 -3.88 2.36 4.57
N HIS A 28 -3.04 2.06 5.57
CA HIS A 28 -3.45 2.14 6.97
C HIS A 28 -3.85 3.56 7.41
N ILE A 29 -3.13 4.58 6.92
CA ILE A 29 -3.46 5.99 7.18
C ILE A 29 -4.82 6.35 6.57
N LEU A 30 -5.04 5.99 5.31
CA LEU A 30 -6.28 6.27 4.60
C LEU A 30 -7.47 5.56 5.23
N GLU A 31 -7.33 4.28 5.57
CA GLU A 31 -8.37 3.52 6.29
C GLU A 31 -8.72 4.17 7.63
N THR A 32 -7.71 4.61 8.38
CA THR A 32 -7.94 5.23 9.68
C THR A 32 -8.64 6.58 9.53
N LEU A 33 -8.25 7.39 8.54
CA LEU A 33 -8.94 8.63 8.22
C LEU A 33 -10.38 8.42 7.78
N ALA A 34 -10.66 7.37 6.99
CA ALA A 34 -12.01 6.99 6.62
C ALA A 34 -12.84 6.60 7.86
N LYS A 35 -12.27 5.79 8.76
CA LYS A 35 -12.90 5.39 10.04
C LYS A 35 -13.16 6.59 10.95
N THR A 36 -12.31 7.61 10.93
CA THR A 36 -12.48 8.84 11.74
C THR A 36 -13.22 9.97 11.03
N LYS A 37 -13.80 9.72 9.85
CA LYS A 37 -14.50 10.73 9.03
C LYS A 37 -13.64 11.96 8.75
N GLY A 38 -12.36 11.77 8.47
CA GLY A 38 -11.40 12.85 8.18
C GLY A 38 -10.88 13.57 9.42
N ASN A 39 -11.18 13.11 10.64
CA ASN A 39 -10.60 13.71 11.84
C ASN A 39 -9.13 13.30 12.00
N VAL A 40 -8.24 14.17 11.52
CA VAL A 40 -6.78 14.00 11.54
C VAL A 40 -6.25 13.81 12.96
N SER A 41 -6.77 14.55 13.94
CA SER A 41 -6.33 14.44 15.34
C SER A 41 -6.66 13.08 15.94
N LYS A 42 -7.83 12.54 15.62
CA LYS A 42 -8.28 11.22 16.10
C LYS A 42 -7.57 10.09 15.34
N ALA A 43 -7.33 10.27 14.04
CA ALA A 43 -6.57 9.31 13.25
C ALA A 43 -5.12 9.20 13.72
N ALA A 44 -4.47 10.33 14.02
CA ALA A 44 -3.11 10.36 14.55
C ALA A 44 -3.00 9.61 15.89
N GLN A 45 -3.98 9.78 16.79
CA GLN A 45 -4.04 9.03 18.05
C GLN A 45 -4.19 7.53 17.83
N ILE A 46 -5.05 7.10 16.91
CA ILE A 46 -5.27 5.68 16.59
C ILE A 46 -4.02 5.06 15.96
N LEU A 47 -3.35 5.81 15.08
CA LEU A 47 -2.12 5.38 14.40
C LEU A 47 -0.88 5.47 15.31
N GLY A 48 -0.98 6.07 16.50
CA GLY A 48 0.14 6.25 17.41
C GLY A 48 1.21 7.22 16.90
N VAL A 49 0.84 8.14 15.98
CA VAL A 49 1.76 9.12 15.40
C VAL A 49 1.39 10.54 15.79
N SER A 50 2.34 11.46 15.68
CA SER A 50 2.04 12.87 15.88
C SER A 50 1.16 13.42 14.75
N ARG A 51 0.35 14.44 15.06
CA ARG A 51 -0.44 15.17 14.06
C ARG A 51 0.42 15.74 12.94
N ASN A 52 1.60 16.28 13.28
CA ASN A 52 2.58 16.79 12.31
C ASN A 52 3.02 15.68 11.34
N THR A 53 3.37 14.50 11.86
CA THR A 53 3.76 13.35 11.03
C THR A 53 2.66 12.99 10.04
N LEU A 54 1.41 12.92 10.51
CA LEU A 54 0.26 12.61 9.66
C LEU A 54 0.04 13.68 8.58
N TYR A 55 0.09 14.97 8.94
CA TYR A 55 0.01 16.08 7.99
C TYR A 55 1.12 16.06 6.93
N ARG A 56 2.36 15.77 7.33
CA ARG A 56 3.50 15.70 6.41
C ARG A 56 3.34 14.57 5.39
N VAL A 57 2.80 13.44 5.83
CA VAL A 57 2.48 12.33 4.92
C VAL A 57 1.35 12.75 3.99
N LEU A 58 0.24 13.27 4.49
CA LEU A 58 -0.88 13.73 3.67
C LEU A 58 -0.46 14.74 2.60
N LYS A 59 0.33 15.76 2.97
CA LYS A 59 0.84 16.77 2.04
C LYS A 59 1.74 16.19 0.93
N LYS A 60 2.36 15.03 1.16
CA LYS A 60 3.21 14.39 0.15
C LYS A 60 2.40 13.64 -0.92
N HIS A 61 1.13 13.37 -0.64
CA HIS A 61 0.23 12.59 -1.48
C HIS A 61 -0.94 13.40 -2.06
N ASP A 62 -1.03 14.70 -1.73
CA ASP A 62 -1.88 15.71 -2.38
C ASP A 62 -1.10 16.31 -3.57
#